data_AF-A0A1J4UR36-F1
#
_entry.id   AF-A0A1J4UR36-F1
#
_cell.length_a   1.000
_cell.length_b   1.000
_cell.length_c   1.000
_cell.angle_alpha   90.00
_cell.angle_beta   90.00
_cell.angle_gamma   90.00
#
_symmetry.space_group_name_H-M   'P 1'
#
loop_
_entity.id
_entity.type
_entity.pdbx_description
1 polymer ?
#
loop_
_entity_poly.entity_id
_entity_poly.type
_entity_poly.pdbx_seq_one_letter_code
_entity_poly.pdbx_strand_id
1 'polypeptide(L)' 'MVNVTISITTDIKEMIDRHPEINWSEVARQAWKEKAQQLELLNKLTIGSKASDKDVDELAKLLKKGIAEWHERR' A
#
# COMPACT_ATOMS: atom_id res chain seq x y z
N MET A 1 -14.01 -9.71 -18.98
CA MET A 1 -13.06 -10.17 -17.94
C MET A 1 -11.68 -10.27 -18.57
N VAL A 2 -10.63 -9.88 -17.88
CA VAL A 2 -9.23 -10.05 -18.32
C VAL A 2 -8.64 -11.20 -17.52
N ASN A 3 -8.00 -12.15 -18.20
CA ASN A 3 -7.38 -13.32 -17.59
C ASN A 3 -5.87 -13.11 -17.46
N VAL A 4 -5.31 -13.50 -16.32
CA VAL A 4 -3.87 -13.44 -16.04
C VAL A 4 -3.44 -14.82 -15.58
N THR A 5 -2.42 -15.38 -16.24
CA THR A 5 -1.80 -16.65 -15.86
C THR A 5 -0.47 -16.35 -15.18
N ILE A 6 -0.26 -16.96 -14.01
CA ILE A 6 0.91 -16.69 -13.17
C ILE A 6 1.58 -18.02 -12.84
N SER A 7 2.89 -18.05 -12.98
CA SER A 7 3.70 -19.16 -12.48
C SER A 7 3.99 -18.95 -11.01
N ILE A 8 3.69 -19.97 -10.20
CA ILE A 8 3.98 -19.98 -8.77
C ILE A 8 5.02 -21.06 -8.48
N THR A 9 5.74 -20.90 -7.36
CA THR A 9 6.68 -21.89 -6.86
C THR A 9 5.94 -23.10 -6.26
N THR A 10 6.63 -24.25 -6.19
CA THR A 10 6.03 -25.53 -5.76
C THR A 10 5.50 -25.48 -4.32
N ASP A 11 6.21 -24.78 -3.42
CA ASP A 11 5.81 -24.56 -2.03
C ASP A 11 4.47 -23.81 -1.92
N ILE A 12 4.25 -22.77 -2.73
CA ILE A 12 2.98 -22.04 -2.77
C ILE A 12 1.88 -22.95 -3.31
N LYS A 13 2.17 -23.73 -4.36
CA LYS A 13 1.21 -24.67 -4.95
C LYS A 13 0.75 -25.72 -3.94
N GLU A 14 1.68 -26.32 -3.20
CA GLU A 14 1.35 -27.28 -2.14
C GLU A 14 0.50 -26.66 -1.03
N MET A 15 0.78 -25.42 -0.64
CA MET A 15 -0.02 -24.72 0.37
C MET A 15 -1.45 -24.44 -0.12
N ILE A 16 -1.60 -24.03 -1.38
CA ILE A 16 -2.90 -23.83 -2.02
C ILE A 16 -3.70 -25.14 -2.05
N ASP A 17 -3.05 -26.24 -2.45
CA ASP A 17 -3.69 -27.55 -2.58
C ASP A 17 -4.10 -28.16 -1.23
N ARG A 18 -3.42 -27.79 -0.13
CA ARG A 18 -3.83 -28.13 1.23
C ARG A 18 -5.10 -27.41 1.70
N HIS A 19 -5.46 -26.31 1.05
CA HIS A 19 -6.61 -25.47 1.41
C HIS A 19 -7.56 -25.24 0.22
N PRO A 20 -8.20 -26.30 -0.30
CA PRO A 20 -9.12 -26.21 -1.43
C PRO A 20 -10.40 -25.43 -1.11
N GLU A 21 -10.73 -25.25 0.17
CA GLU A 21 -11.87 -24.46 0.65
C GLU A 21 -11.70 -22.95 0.39
N ILE A 22 -10.49 -22.48 0.11
CA ILE A 22 -10.19 -21.07 -0.11
C ILE A 22 -10.25 -20.73 -1.60
N ASN A 23 -10.96 -19.67 -1.95
CA ASN A 23 -10.93 -19.12 -3.31
C ASN A 23 -9.67 -18.28 -3.54
N TRP A 24 -8.56 -18.96 -3.85
CA TRP A 24 -7.26 -18.34 -4.05
C TRP A 24 -7.22 -17.30 -5.19
N SER A 25 -8.09 -17.44 -6.19
CA SER A 25 -8.23 -16.42 -7.25
C SER A 25 -8.75 -15.09 -6.69
N GLU A 26 -9.66 -15.15 -5.72
CA GLU A 26 -10.19 -13.95 -5.07
C GLU A 26 -9.16 -13.32 -4.14
N VAL A 27 -8.43 -14.14 -3.37
CA VAL A 27 -7.33 -13.68 -2.51
C VAL A 27 -6.28 -12.92 -3.34
N ALA A 28 -5.89 -13.47 -4.49
CA ALA A 28 -4.95 -12.81 -5.40
C ALA A 28 -5.50 -11.48 -5.93
N ARG A 29 -6.78 -11.43 -6.34
CA ARG A 29 -7.42 -10.19 -6.82
C ARG A 29 -7.43 -9.09 -5.77
N GLN A 30 -7.77 -9.42 -4.52
CA GLN A 30 -7.78 -8.45 -3.42
C GLN A 30 -6.36 -7.92 -3.14
N ALA A 31 -5.37 -8.81 -3.06
CA ALA A 31 -3.98 -8.43 -2.84
C ALA A 31 -3.43 -7.49 -3.93
N TRP A 32 -3.73 -7.78 -5.20
CA TRP A 32 -3.30 -6.89 -6.30
C TRP A 32 -4.03 -5.55 -6.28
N LYS A 33 -5.33 -5.55 -6.00
CA LYS A 33 -6.11 -4.30 -5.89
C LYS A 33 -5.54 -3.41 -4.79
N GLU A 34 -5.30 -3.97 -3.61
CA GLU A 34 -4.73 -3.23 -2.49
C GLU A 34 -3.34 -2.69 -2.84
N LYS A 35 -2.48 -3.52 -3.43
CA LYS A 35 -1.12 -3.09 -3.81
C LYS A 35 -1.16 -2.00 -4.88
N ALA A 36 -2.03 -2.13 -5.88
CA ALA A 36 -2.20 -1.11 -6.92
C ALA A 36 -2.69 0.22 -6.31
N GLN A 37 -3.67 0.19 -5.41
CA GLN A 37 -4.15 1.38 -4.72
C GLN A 37 -3.06 2.04 -3.85
N GLN A 38 -2.25 1.25 -3.15
CA GLN A 38 -1.09 1.76 -2.40
C GLN A 38 -0.08 2.44 -3.32
N LEU A 39 0.23 1.84 -4.48
CA LEU A 39 1.15 2.43 -5.46
C LEU A 39 0.57 3.68 -6.10
N GLU A 40 -0.73 3.73 -6.38
CA GLU A 40 -1.38 4.95 -6.87
C GLU A 40 -1.38 6.06 -5.82
N LEU A 41 -1.62 5.74 -4.55
CA LEU A 41 -1.51 6.70 -3.46
C LEU A 41 -0.07 7.21 -3.33
N LEU A 42 0.91 6.32 -3.33
CA LEU A 42 2.32 6.68 -3.28
C LEU A 42 2.68 7.58 -4.46
N ASN A 43 2.24 7.22 -5.67
CA ASN A 43 2.45 8.05 -6.85
C ASN A 43 1.76 9.40 -6.68
N LYS A 44 0.50 9.49 -6.22
CA LYS A 44 -0.18 10.78 -5.98
C LYS A 44 0.55 11.65 -4.96
N LEU A 45 1.10 11.05 -3.90
CA LEU A 45 1.93 11.74 -2.92
C LEU A 45 3.28 12.18 -3.52
N THR A 46 3.81 11.42 -4.48
CA THR A 46 5.12 11.65 -5.10
C THR A 46 5.05 12.48 -6.39
N ILE A 47 3.88 12.65 -7.01
CA ILE A 47 3.67 13.37 -8.27
C ILE A 47 3.97 14.88 -8.12
N GLY A 48 3.90 15.42 -6.89
CA GLY A 48 4.40 16.78 -6.57
C GLY A 48 5.84 16.81 -6.04
N SER A 49 6.47 15.65 -5.85
CA SER A 49 7.73 15.47 -5.14
C SER A 49 8.88 15.21 -6.12
N LYS A 50 9.45 16.32 -6.63
CA LYS A 50 10.86 16.54 -6.29
C LYS A 50 10.89 17.13 -4.88
N ALA A 51 10.40 16.43 -3.86
CA ALA A 51 10.53 16.91 -2.49
C ALA A 51 12.01 16.80 -2.17
N SER A 52 12.64 17.97 -2.09
CA SER A 52 13.96 18.05 -1.51
C SER A 52 13.83 17.77 -0.01
N ASP A 53 14.93 17.41 0.64
CA ASP A 53 14.95 17.19 2.10
C ASP A 53 14.34 18.37 2.89
N LYS A 54 14.36 19.58 2.33
CA LYS A 54 13.74 20.78 2.91
C LYS A 54 12.21 20.71 2.98
N ASP A 55 11.57 20.12 1.97
CA ASP A 55 10.10 20.03 1.91
C ASP A 55 9.58 19.01 2.93
N VAL A 56 10.35 17.95 3.17
CA VAL A 56 10.10 16.96 4.22
C VAL A 56 10.24 17.59 5.60
N ASP A 57 11.27 18.42 5.80
CA ASP A 57 11.49 19.15 7.05
C ASP A 57 10.40 20.19 7.34
N GLU A 58 9.89 20.89 6.33
CA GLU A 58 8.77 21.83 6.49
C GLU A 58 7.48 21.11 6.85
N LEU A 59 7.17 19.98 6.20
CA LEU A 59 6.01 19.16 6.56
C LEU A 59 6.12 18.60 7.99
N ALA A 60 7.31 18.15 8.40
CA ALA A 60 7.55 17.67 9.76
C ALA A 60 7.34 18.78 10.81
N LYS A 61 7.74 20.02 10.51
CA LYS A 61 7.50 21.18 11.38
C LYS A 61 6.02 21.53 11.48
N LEU A 62 5.29 21.50 10.36
CA LEU A 62 3.85 21.77 10.33
C LEU A 62 3.06 20.72 11.12
N LEU A 63 3.40 19.44 10.95
CA LEU A 63 2.80 18.33 11.73
C LEU A 63 3.05 18.49 13.24
N LYS A 64 4.30 18.76 13.65
CA LYS A 64 4.63 18.99 15.06
C LYS A 64 3.88 20.17 15.66
N LYS A 65 3.74 21.26 14.90
CA LYS A 65 2.98 22.45 15.34
C LYS A 65 1.50 22.12 15.49
N GLY A 66 0.89 21.43 14.53
CA GLY A 66 -0.51 21.02 14.61
C GLY A 66 -0.79 20.06 15.78
N ILE A 67 0.13 19.13 16.06
CA ILE A 67 0.04 18.23 17.22
C ILE A 67 0.16 19.02 18.53
N ALA A 68 1.12 19.96 18.63
CA ALA A 68 1.28 20.81 19.80
C ALA A 68 0.03 21.68 20.05
N GLU A 69 -0.51 22.34 19.02
CA GLU A 69 -1.75 23.12 19.13
C GLU A 69 -2.96 22.27 19.52
N TRP A 70 -3.01 21.01 19.08
CA TRP A 70 -4.07 20.07 19.46
C TRP A 70 -3.95 19.63 20.92
N HIS A 71 -2.72 19.48 21.43
CA HIS A 71 -2.46 19.20 22.83
C HIS A 71 -2.66 20.42 23.76
N GLU A 72 -2.48 21.64 23.26
CA GLU A 72 -2.72 22.88 24.01
C GLU A 72 -4.21 23.27 24.09
N ARG A 73 -5.05 22.77 23.17
CA ARG A 73 -6.52 22.97 23.19
C ARG A 73 -7.27 21.92 24.01
N ARG A 74 -6.58 20.95 24.61
CA ARG A 74 -7.15 19.86 25.40
C ARG A 74 -6.83 20.03 26.88
#